data_AF-A0A662RUC3-F1
#
_entry.id   AF-A0A662RUC3-F1
#
_cell.length_a   1.000
_cell.length_b   1.000
_cell.length_c   1.000
_cell.angle_alpha   90.00
_cell.angle_beta   90.00
_cell.angle_gamma   90.00
#
_symmetry.space_group_name_H-M   'P 1'
#
loop_
_entity.id
_entity.type
_entity.pdbx_description
1 polymer ?
#
loop_
_entity_poly.entity_id
_entity_poly.type
_entity_poly.pdbx_seq_one_letter_code
_entity_poly.pdbx_strand_id
1 'polypeptide(L)'
;MVKPSELERDRFYKRAKERGYRSRSAFKLIALQKRFHLMQRGDIVVDLGAAPGGWSQVASRIVGEEGRVVGVDIKPFRLSGVIFVRSDIRDVAGTVRAIRDALGKTLVDVVLSDVSPNLSGNRSYDQYLSFELSSCALRIAHELLRNGGNFVTKIFQGAEFKQFYDIARENFSMVKAFTPEATRKRSSEVYIVGKKFHR
;
A
#
# COMPACT_ATOMS: atom_id res chain seq x y z
N MET A 1 -3.17 -5.25 -20.68
CA MET A 1 -3.21 -3.80 -20.98
C MET A 1 -4.65 -3.32 -21.05
N VAL A 2 -4.99 -2.22 -20.37
CA VAL A 2 -6.34 -1.61 -20.44
C VAL A 2 -6.40 -0.70 -21.66
N LYS A 3 -7.45 -0.80 -22.49
CA LYS A 3 -7.62 0.09 -23.65
C LYS A 3 -7.86 1.54 -23.18
N PRO A 4 -7.24 2.56 -23.81
CA PRO A 4 -7.40 3.98 -23.44
C PRO A 4 -8.86 4.44 -23.30
N SER A 5 -9.76 3.89 -24.11
CA SER A 5 -11.20 4.20 -24.12
C SER A 5 -11.98 3.73 -22.87
N GLU A 6 -11.46 2.77 -22.09
CA GLU A 6 -12.06 2.37 -20.80
C GLU A 6 -11.69 3.34 -19.66
N LEU A 7 -10.53 4.03 -19.75
CA LEU A 7 -10.07 4.98 -18.73
C LEU A 7 -10.89 6.28 -18.73
N GLU A 8 -11.43 6.70 -19.88
CA GLU A 8 -12.25 7.92 -20.00
C GLU A 8 -13.69 7.75 -19.46
N ARG A 9 -14.19 6.52 -19.33
CA ARG A 9 -15.51 6.23 -18.73
C ARG A 9 -15.45 5.95 -17.22
N ASP A 10 -14.25 5.90 -16.68
CA ASP A 10 -14.00 5.62 -15.28
C ASP A 10 -14.21 6.88 -14.43
N ARG A 11 -15.35 6.94 -13.72
CA ARG A 11 -15.73 8.06 -12.85
C ARG A 11 -14.61 8.44 -11.87
N PHE A 12 -13.86 7.45 -11.37
CA PHE A 12 -12.75 7.72 -10.43
C PHE A 12 -11.50 8.27 -11.12
N TYR A 13 -11.26 7.97 -12.40
CA TYR A 13 -10.16 8.57 -13.16
C TYR A 13 -10.42 10.05 -13.44
N LYS A 14 -11.63 10.39 -13.91
CA LYS A 14 -12.06 11.79 -14.10
C LYS A 14 -12.00 12.58 -12.80
N ARG A 15 -12.59 12.03 -11.73
CA ARG A 15 -12.58 12.66 -10.40
C ARG A 15 -11.17 12.81 -9.82
N ALA A 16 -10.24 11.89 -10.14
CA ALA A 16 -8.85 12.02 -9.73
C ALA A 16 -8.19 13.23 -10.40
N LYS A 17 -8.36 13.38 -11.72
CA LYS A 17 -7.86 14.55 -12.45
C LYS A 17 -8.44 15.86 -11.91
N GLU A 18 -9.76 15.92 -11.73
CA GLU A 18 -10.46 17.10 -11.19
C GLU A 18 -9.95 17.49 -9.80
N ARG A 19 -9.59 16.51 -8.97
CA ARG A 19 -9.08 16.74 -7.60
C ARG A 19 -7.56 16.81 -7.50
N GLY A 20 -6.86 16.81 -8.64
CA GLY A 20 -5.40 16.87 -8.71
C GLY A 20 -4.69 15.63 -8.12
N TYR A 21 -5.35 14.47 -8.11
CA TYR A 21 -4.74 13.20 -7.71
C TYR A 21 -3.99 12.55 -8.87
N ARG A 22 -2.80 11.99 -8.58
CA ARG A 22 -1.94 11.34 -9.59
C ARG A 22 -2.49 10.02 -10.13
N SER A 23 -3.44 9.41 -9.42
CA SER A 23 -4.01 8.12 -9.75
C SER A 23 -5.40 7.97 -9.14
N ARG A 24 -6.29 7.22 -9.81
CA ARG A 24 -7.58 6.82 -9.23
C ARG A 24 -7.43 5.96 -7.96
N SER A 25 -6.29 5.29 -7.78
CA SER A 25 -6.03 4.48 -6.59
C SER A 25 -5.98 5.33 -5.32
N ALA A 26 -5.76 6.65 -5.40
CA ALA A 26 -5.88 7.58 -4.29
C ALA A 26 -7.23 7.45 -3.55
N PHE A 27 -8.34 7.24 -4.28
CA PHE A 27 -9.65 7.06 -3.66
C PHE A 27 -9.78 5.79 -2.82
N LYS A 28 -8.97 4.76 -3.11
CA LYS A 28 -8.93 3.55 -2.29
C LYS A 28 -8.31 3.85 -0.92
N LEU A 29 -7.16 4.54 -0.90
CA LEU A 29 -6.52 4.95 0.35
C LEU A 29 -7.39 5.93 1.14
N ILE A 30 -8.07 6.87 0.48
CA ILE A 30 -9.03 7.78 1.14
C ILE A 30 -10.16 7.00 1.82
N ALA A 31 -10.71 5.99 1.15
CA ALA A 31 -11.76 5.13 1.73
C ALA A 31 -11.24 4.31 2.92
N LEU A 32 -10.06 3.72 2.78
CA LEU A 32 -9.38 2.98 3.84
C LEU A 32 -9.09 3.87 5.05
N GLN A 33 -8.53 5.05 4.83
CA GLN A 33 -8.26 6.05 5.86
C GLN A 33 -9.55 6.48 6.57
N LYS A 34 -10.61 6.81 5.83
CA LYS A 34 -11.92 7.20 6.40
C LYS A 34 -12.49 6.09 7.28
N ARG A 35 -12.34 4.83 6.88
CA ARG A 35 -12.92 3.68 7.59
C ARG A 35 -12.10 3.27 8.82
N PHE A 36 -10.77 3.28 8.70
CA PHE A 36 -9.88 2.64 9.66
C PHE A 36 -8.93 3.59 10.39
N HIS A 37 -8.89 4.87 10.03
CA HIS A 37 -8.03 5.90 10.65
C HIS A 37 -6.59 5.38 10.74
N LEU A 38 -5.98 5.12 9.59
CA LEU A 38 -4.71 4.41 9.47
C LEU A 38 -3.53 5.28 9.88
N MET A 39 -3.58 6.56 9.52
CA MET A 39 -2.53 7.53 9.76
C MET A 39 -3.10 8.87 10.24
N GLN A 40 -2.29 9.71 10.86
CA GLN A 40 -2.63 11.04 11.34
C GLN A 40 -1.48 12.04 11.12
N ARG A 41 -1.69 13.32 11.46
CA ARG A 41 -0.65 14.34 11.39
C ARG A 41 0.59 13.91 12.19
N GLY A 42 1.78 14.11 11.63
CA GLY A 42 3.06 13.77 12.27
C GLY A 42 3.54 12.33 12.07
N ASP A 43 2.71 11.43 11.54
CA ASP A 43 3.12 10.03 11.33
C ASP A 43 4.23 9.89 10.27
N ILE A 44 5.06 8.87 10.46
CA ILE A 44 6.02 8.36 9.47
C ILE A 44 5.37 7.20 8.71
N VAL A 45 5.18 7.37 7.40
CA VAL A 45 4.47 6.44 6.53
C VAL A 45 5.40 5.91 5.44
N VAL A 46 5.38 4.59 5.24
CA VAL A 46 6.03 3.93 4.10
C VAL A 46 4.96 3.46 3.12
N ASP A 47 5.07 3.83 1.85
CA ASP A 47 4.19 3.42 0.75
C ASP A 47 4.97 2.50 -0.20
N LEU A 48 4.67 1.20 -0.16
CA LEU A 48 5.30 0.17 -0.97
C LEU A 48 4.55 0.02 -2.31
N GLY A 49 5.31 -0.03 -3.42
CA GLY A 49 4.73 0.00 -4.77
C GLY A 49 4.10 1.35 -5.09
N ALA A 50 4.76 2.42 -4.67
CA ALA A 50 4.16 3.75 -4.63
C ALA A 50 3.89 4.36 -6.00
N ALA A 51 4.60 3.98 -7.07
CA ALA A 51 4.48 4.65 -8.36
C ALA A 51 3.06 4.48 -8.95
N PRO A 52 2.41 5.56 -9.46
CA PRO A 52 2.96 6.88 -9.77
C PRO A 52 2.87 7.92 -8.62
N GLY A 53 2.58 7.51 -7.39
CA GLY A 53 2.55 8.34 -6.19
C GLY A 53 1.16 8.71 -5.70
N GLY A 54 0.11 7.98 -6.11
CA GLY A 54 -1.27 8.31 -5.73
C GLY A 54 -1.57 8.14 -4.24
N TRP A 55 -1.06 7.06 -3.64
CA TRP A 55 -1.18 6.80 -2.20
C TRP A 55 -0.25 7.70 -1.40
N SER A 56 1.02 7.80 -1.81
CA SER A 56 1.99 8.74 -1.26
C SER A 56 1.48 10.19 -1.21
N GLN A 57 0.75 10.65 -2.23
CA GLN A 57 0.15 12.00 -2.25
C GLN A 57 -0.99 12.17 -1.24
N VAL A 58 -1.81 11.13 -1.03
CA VAL A 58 -2.84 11.16 0.00
C VAL A 58 -2.18 11.13 1.38
N ALA A 59 -1.19 10.27 1.58
CA ALA A 59 -0.45 10.16 2.83
C ALA A 59 0.23 11.49 3.19
N SER A 60 0.95 12.13 2.26
CA SER A 60 1.66 13.39 2.54
C SER A 60 0.72 14.52 2.95
N ARG A 61 -0.49 14.58 2.37
CA ARG A 61 -1.53 15.53 2.77
C ARG A 61 -2.07 15.27 4.18
N ILE A 62 -2.14 14.02 4.62
CA ILE A 62 -2.68 13.65 5.94
C ILE A 62 -1.63 13.91 7.02
N VAL A 63 -0.39 13.46 6.80
CA VAL A 63 0.66 13.56 7.81
C VAL A 63 1.20 14.99 7.96
N GLY A 64 1.08 15.81 6.91
CA GLY A 64 1.49 17.21 6.91
C GLY A 64 3.00 17.40 7.00
N GLU A 65 3.42 18.62 7.31
CA GLU A 65 4.85 19.02 7.34
C GLU A 65 5.62 18.42 8.53
N GLU A 66 4.92 18.06 9.60
CA GLU A 66 5.47 17.40 10.79
C GLU A 66 5.73 15.90 10.54
N GLY A 67 5.04 15.31 9.56
CA GLY A 67 5.16 13.91 9.22
C GLY A 67 6.16 13.64 8.10
N ARG A 68 6.37 12.36 7.80
CA ARG A 68 7.27 11.93 6.71
C ARG A 68 6.64 10.82 5.90
N VAL A 69 6.81 10.88 4.58
CA VAL A 69 6.38 9.81 3.68
C VAL A 69 7.56 9.31 2.86
N VAL A 70 7.77 7.99 2.89
CA VAL A 70 8.75 7.29 2.04
C VAL A 70 8.00 6.45 1.02
N GLY A 71 8.11 6.81 -0.26
CA GLY A 71 7.57 6.03 -1.36
C GLY A 71 8.63 5.09 -1.95
N VAL A 72 8.32 3.79 -1.99
CA VAL A 72 9.23 2.74 -2.46
C VAL A 72 8.69 2.14 -3.74
N ASP A 73 9.47 2.18 -4.82
CA ASP A 73 9.09 1.53 -6.07
C ASP A 73 10.32 1.25 -6.95
N ILE A 74 10.23 0.24 -7.82
CA ILE A 74 11.24 -0.01 -8.86
C ILE A 74 11.21 1.07 -9.95
N LYS A 75 10.04 1.70 -10.17
CA LYS A 75 9.82 2.76 -11.15
C LYS A 75 10.00 4.13 -10.49
N PRO A 76 10.81 5.02 -11.08
CA PRO A 76 11.03 6.35 -10.52
C PRO A 76 9.76 7.19 -10.58
N PHE A 77 9.51 7.97 -9.52
CA PHE A 77 8.56 9.06 -9.51
C PHE A 77 9.04 10.18 -8.58
N ARG A 78 8.54 11.40 -8.78
CA ARG A 78 8.87 12.57 -7.94
C ARG A 78 7.60 13.20 -7.42
N LEU A 79 7.53 13.44 -6.13
CA LEU A 79 6.38 14.08 -5.47
C LEU A 79 6.89 14.94 -4.32
N SER A 80 6.45 16.20 -4.25
CA SER A 80 6.86 17.10 -3.17
C SER A 80 6.40 16.55 -1.81
N GLY A 81 7.26 16.69 -0.79
CA GLY A 81 7.02 16.15 0.55
C GLY A 81 7.12 14.63 0.68
N VAL A 82 7.63 13.93 -0.34
CA VAL A 82 7.81 12.47 -0.33
C VAL A 82 9.25 12.12 -0.67
N ILE A 83 9.87 11.32 0.19
CA ILE A 83 11.20 10.74 -0.05
C ILE A 83 11.01 9.52 -0.95
N PHE A 84 11.69 9.48 -2.09
CA PHE A 84 11.64 8.34 -2.99
C PHE A 84 12.82 7.39 -2.72
N VAL A 85 12.53 6.10 -2.58
CA VAL A 85 13.51 5.02 -2.50
C VAL A 85 13.27 4.05 -3.66
N ARG A 86 14.30 3.84 -4.48
CA ARG A 86 14.24 2.85 -5.56
C ARG A 86 14.64 1.47 -5.03
N SER A 87 13.68 0.56 -4.90
CA SER A 87 13.93 -0.82 -4.47
C SER A 87 12.86 -1.78 -4.98
N ASP A 88 13.20 -3.07 -5.14
CA ASP A 88 12.22 -4.15 -5.32
C ASP A 88 11.88 -4.74 -3.95
N ILE A 89 10.61 -4.70 -3.57
CA ILE A 89 10.14 -5.20 -2.28
C ILE A 89 10.34 -6.71 -2.10
N ARG A 90 10.60 -7.46 -3.19
CA ARG A 90 10.99 -8.87 -3.11
C ARG A 90 12.34 -9.04 -2.42
N ASP A 91 13.25 -8.08 -2.58
CA ASP A 91 14.44 -7.96 -1.74
C ASP A 91 14.05 -7.23 -0.45
N VAL A 92 13.47 -8.00 0.48
CA VAL A 92 13.00 -7.51 1.78
C VAL A 92 14.15 -6.85 2.55
N ALA A 93 15.31 -7.50 2.62
CA ALA A 93 16.44 -7.01 3.42
C ALA A 93 17.05 -5.73 2.82
N GLY A 94 17.25 -5.68 1.50
CA GLY A 94 17.72 -4.47 0.82
C GLY A 94 16.73 -3.33 0.94
N THR A 95 15.42 -3.61 0.81
CA THR A 95 14.36 -2.61 0.94
C THR A 95 14.30 -2.03 2.35
N VAL A 96 14.32 -2.87 3.39
CA VAL A 96 14.34 -2.41 4.80
C VAL A 96 15.57 -1.54 5.07
N ARG A 97 16.75 -1.94 4.59
CA ARG A 97 17.99 -1.17 4.74
C ARG A 97 17.86 0.22 4.09
N ALA A 98 17.43 0.26 2.82
CA ALA A 98 17.30 1.52 2.09
C ALA A 98 16.27 2.48 2.72
N ILE A 99 15.17 1.94 3.26
CA ILE A 99 14.18 2.75 4.00
C ILE A 99 14.76 3.27 5.31
N ARG A 100 15.46 2.42 6.09
CA ARG A 100 16.10 2.83 7.34
C ARG A 100 17.15 3.91 7.07
N ASP A 101 17.96 3.78 6.02
CA ASP A 101 18.95 4.79 5.66
C ASP A 101 18.28 6.13 5.32
N ALA A 102 17.18 6.11 4.58
CA ALA A 102 16.40 7.31 4.26
C ALA A 102 15.74 7.96 5.49
N LEU A 103 15.41 7.18 6.53
CA LEU A 103 14.73 7.64 7.75
C LEU A 103 15.67 7.85 8.95
N GLY A 104 16.97 7.62 8.80
CA GLY A 104 17.92 7.67 9.92
C GLY A 104 17.67 6.58 10.98
N LYS A 105 17.30 5.37 10.54
CA LYS A 105 17.00 4.17 11.37
C LYS A 105 15.79 4.29 12.30
N THR A 106 14.90 5.24 12.03
CA THR A 106 13.64 5.42 12.78
C THR A 106 12.62 4.33 12.41
N LEU A 107 11.88 3.82 13.40
CA LEU A 107 10.70 2.98 13.16
C LEU A 107 9.54 3.82 12.58
N VAL A 108 8.58 3.15 11.94
CA VAL A 108 7.49 3.82 11.22
C VAL A 108 6.13 3.55 11.86
N ASP A 109 5.21 4.50 11.71
CA ASP A 109 3.85 4.40 12.22
C ASP A 109 2.96 3.55 11.33
N VAL A 110 3.15 3.65 10.01
CA VAL A 110 2.27 3.01 9.02
C VAL A 110 3.06 2.47 7.83
N VAL A 111 2.73 1.25 7.43
CA VAL A 111 3.18 0.66 6.16
C VAL A 111 1.97 0.39 5.26
N LEU A 112 2.00 0.93 4.05
CA LEU A 112 0.97 0.81 3.03
C LEU A 112 1.52 0.03 1.84
N SER A 113 0.68 -0.76 1.17
CA SER A 113 1.02 -1.46 -0.06
C SER A 113 -0.19 -1.59 -1.00
N ASP A 114 -0.10 -0.95 -2.17
CA ASP A 114 -1.02 -1.16 -3.30
C ASP A 114 -0.33 -1.90 -4.46
N VAL A 115 0.65 -2.74 -4.15
CA VAL A 115 1.44 -3.48 -5.15
C VAL A 115 0.56 -4.53 -5.84
N SER A 116 0.70 -4.66 -7.15
CA SER A 116 0.10 -5.76 -7.93
C SER A 116 1.17 -6.43 -8.79
N PRO A 117 1.06 -7.75 -9.01
CA PRO A 117 1.90 -8.42 -10.00
C PRO A 117 1.54 -7.99 -11.42
N ASN A 118 2.44 -8.25 -12.35
CA ASN A 118 2.08 -8.26 -13.77
C ASN A 118 1.17 -9.47 -14.00
N LEU A 119 -0.07 -9.21 -14.44
CA LEU A 119 -1.07 -10.27 -14.64
C LEU A 119 -0.69 -11.12 -15.85
N SER A 120 -0.56 -12.41 -15.62
CA SER A 120 -0.32 -13.44 -16.65
C SER A 120 -1.61 -13.80 -17.40
N GLY A 121 -2.77 -13.57 -16.79
CA GLY A 121 -4.07 -14.03 -17.28
C GLY A 121 -4.46 -15.41 -16.74
N ASN A 122 -3.53 -16.14 -16.12
CA ASN A 122 -3.85 -17.31 -15.32
C ASN A 122 -4.24 -16.87 -13.90
N ARG A 123 -5.52 -17.01 -13.57
CA ARG A 123 -6.08 -16.51 -12.31
C ARG A 123 -5.38 -17.06 -11.07
N SER A 124 -5.14 -18.38 -11.01
CA SER A 124 -4.54 -19.02 -9.84
C SER A 124 -3.08 -18.57 -9.66
N TYR A 125 -2.35 -18.47 -10.76
CA TYR A 125 -0.96 -17.98 -10.73
C TYR A 125 -0.89 -16.50 -10.33
N ASP A 126 -1.77 -15.66 -10.87
CA ASP A 126 -1.85 -14.24 -10.52
C ASP A 126 -2.23 -14.02 -9.04
N GLN A 127 -3.08 -14.88 -8.49
CA GLN A 127 -3.42 -14.91 -7.06
C GLN A 127 -2.20 -15.26 -6.20
N TYR A 128 -1.47 -16.31 -6.56
CA TYR A 128 -0.24 -16.71 -5.87
C TYR A 128 0.83 -15.60 -5.91
N LEU A 129 1.06 -14.97 -7.07
CA LEU A 129 1.99 -13.85 -7.17
C LEU A 129 1.57 -12.63 -6.33
N SER A 130 0.25 -12.39 -6.20
CA SER A 130 -0.26 -11.36 -5.31
C SER A 130 -0.03 -11.70 -3.85
N PHE A 131 -0.18 -12.98 -3.47
CA PHE A 131 0.14 -13.47 -2.13
C PHE A 131 1.61 -13.23 -1.80
N GLU A 132 2.53 -13.66 -2.66
CA GLU A 132 3.98 -13.47 -2.47
C GLU A 132 4.36 -12.00 -2.25
N LEU A 133 3.83 -11.09 -3.08
CA LEU A 133 4.07 -9.65 -2.94
C LEU A 133 3.51 -9.09 -1.62
N SER A 134 2.32 -9.53 -1.22
CA SER A 134 1.73 -9.13 0.06
C SER A 134 2.51 -9.67 1.26
N SER A 135 3.08 -10.87 1.15
CA SER A 135 3.95 -11.49 2.15
C SER A 135 5.28 -10.74 2.29
N CYS A 136 5.89 -10.33 1.18
CA CYS A 136 7.04 -9.42 1.21
C CYS A 136 6.72 -8.10 1.93
N ALA A 137 5.57 -7.49 1.62
CA ALA A 137 5.13 -6.26 2.27
C ALA A 137 4.93 -6.43 3.79
N LEU A 138 4.35 -7.56 4.22
CA LEU A 138 4.17 -7.86 5.65
C LEU A 138 5.50 -8.07 6.37
N ARG A 139 6.46 -8.76 5.74
CA ARG A 139 7.81 -8.94 6.29
C ARG A 139 8.56 -7.62 6.44
N ILE A 140 8.46 -6.74 5.43
CA ILE A 140 9.00 -5.36 5.51
C ILE A 140 8.31 -4.60 6.66
N ALA A 141 6.99 -4.73 6.80
CA ALA A 141 6.24 -4.08 7.86
C ALA A 141 6.67 -4.55 9.25
N HIS A 142 6.90 -5.85 9.45
CA HIS A 142 7.37 -6.41 10.71
C HIS A 142 8.74 -5.84 11.15
N GLU A 143 9.62 -5.56 10.18
CA GLU A 143 10.94 -4.97 10.42
C GLU A 143 10.92 -3.46 10.72
N LEU A 144 9.93 -2.74 10.20
CA LEU A 144 9.89 -1.27 10.22
C LEU A 144 8.88 -0.70 11.22
N LEU A 145 7.77 -1.40 11.48
CA LEU A 145 6.71 -0.87 12.32
C LEU A 145 7.15 -0.78 13.78
N ARG A 146 6.80 0.34 14.41
CA ARG A 146 6.80 0.42 15.87
C ARG A 146 5.62 -0.35 16.46
N ASN A 147 5.73 -0.69 17.75
CA ASN A 147 4.57 -1.19 18.50
C ASN A 147 3.41 -0.18 18.41
N GLY A 148 2.21 -0.71 18.17
CA GLY A 148 1.00 0.06 17.93
C GLY A 148 0.83 0.58 16.50
N GLY A 149 1.79 0.35 15.59
CA GLY A 149 1.72 0.78 14.18
C GLY A 149 0.61 0.09 13.38
N ASN A 150 0.34 0.59 12.17
CA ASN A 150 -0.71 0.08 11.28
C ASN A 150 -0.15 -0.42 9.95
N PHE A 151 -0.82 -1.40 9.35
CA PHE A 151 -0.44 -1.99 8.08
C PHE A 151 -1.65 -2.13 7.17
N VAL A 152 -1.45 -1.85 5.88
CA VAL A 152 -2.42 -2.19 4.85
C VAL A 152 -1.71 -2.76 3.65
N THR A 153 -2.23 -3.88 3.11
CA THR A 153 -1.77 -4.41 1.83
C THR A 153 -2.93 -4.89 0.98
N LYS A 154 -2.77 -4.73 -0.33
CA LYS A 154 -3.62 -5.38 -1.32
C LYS A 154 -3.24 -6.86 -1.46
N ILE A 155 -4.25 -7.70 -1.59
CA ILE A 155 -4.12 -9.11 -1.96
C ILE A 155 -5.27 -9.49 -2.90
N PHE A 156 -5.03 -10.42 -3.82
CA PHE A 156 -6.11 -11.02 -4.59
C PHE A 156 -6.74 -12.18 -3.82
N GLN A 157 -8.06 -12.19 -3.72
CA GLN A 157 -8.79 -13.29 -3.12
C GLN A 157 -8.46 -14.59 -3.87
N GLY A 158 -7.84 -15.56 -3.19
CA GLY A 158 -7.34 -16.82 -3.73
C GLY A 158 -7.17 -17.87 -2.63
N ALA A 159 -6.52 -18.99 -2.94
CA ALA A 159 -6.36 -20.11 -2.00
C ALA A 159 -5.55 -19.72 -0.75
N GLU A 160 -4.54 -18.87 -0.93
CA GLU A 160 -3.59 -18.44 0.10
C GLU A 160 -4.13 -17.29 0.96
N PHE A 161 -5.32 -16.76 0.63
CA PHE A 161 -5.87 -15.60 1.34
C PHE A 161 -6.08 -15.88 2.83
N LYS A 162 -6.63 -17.05 3.18
CA LYS A 162 -6.87 -17.43 4.58
C LYS A 162 -5.55 -17.53 5.34
N GLN A 163 -4.55 -18.17 4.74
CA GLN A 163 -3.22 -18.30 5.32
C GLN A 163 -2.60 -16.92 5.61
N PHE A 164 -2.64 -16.00 4.64
CA PHE A 164 -2.15 -14.64 4.83
C PHE A 164 -2.90 -13.91 5.96
N TYR A 165 -4.23 -14.05 5.99
CA TYR A 165 -5.07 -13.43 7.01
C TYR A 165 -4.74 -13.92 8.42
N ASP A 166 -4.52 -15.23 8.58
CA ASP A 166 -4.17 -15.84 9.87
C ASP A 166 -2.79 -15.36 10.36
N ILE A 167 -1.78 -15.33 9.48
CA ILE A 167 -0.45 -14.77 9.80
C ILE A 167 -0.56 -13.30 10.24
N ALA A 168 -1.38 -12.50 9.54
CA ALA A 168 -1.59 -11.11 9.95
C ALA A 168 -2.24 -11.02 11.35
N ARG A 169 -3.13 -11.94 11.73
CA ARG A 169 -3.78 -11.92 13.05
C ARG A 169 -2.82 -12.17 14.20
N GLU A 170 -1.75 -12.90 13.95
CA GLU A 170 -0.70 -13.12 14.95
C GLU A 170 0.10 -11.85 15.25
N ASN A 171 0.16 -10.90 14.32
CA ASN A 171 1.02 -9.72 14.40
C ASN A 171 0.26 -8.41 14.74
N PHE A 172 -1.07 -8.41 14.70
CA PHE A 172 -1.88 -7.20 14.89
C PHE A 172 -3.06 -7.46 15.83
N SER A 173 -3.38 -6.52 16.71
CA SER A 173 -4.52 -6.68 17.62
C SER A 173 -5.87 -6.69 16.88
N MET A 174 -5.93 -6.10 15.68
CA MET A 174 -7.10 -6.17 14.82
C MET A 174 -6.69 -6.39 13.38
N VAL A 175 -7.31 -7.37 12.72
CA VAL A 175 -7.20 -7.59 11.27
C VAL A 175 -8.59 -7.56 10.64
N LYS A 176 -8.73 -6.87 9.50
CA LYS A 176 -9.96 -6.80 8.71
C LYS A 176 -9.66 -6.87 7.22
N ALA A 177 -10.50 -7.60 6.49
CA ALA A 177 -10.54 -7.55 5.04
C ALA A 177 -11.52 -6.46 4.59
N PHE A 178 -11.16 -5.65 3.60
CA PHE A 178 -11.99 -4.57 3.08
C PHE A 178 -11.80 -4.37 1.58
N THR A 179 -12.90 -4.17 0.85
CA THR A 179 -12.88 -3.85 -0.57
C THR A 179 -13.44 -2.43 -0.76
N PRO A 180 -12.60 -1.44 -1.08
CA PRO A 180 -13.05 -0.07 -1.34
C PRO A 180 -14.01 0.02 -2.53
N GLU A 181 -14.95 0.97 -2.50
CA GLU A 181 -15.87 1.23 -3.63
C GLU A 181 -15.15 1.58 -4.95
N ALA A 182 -13.94 2.14 -4.85
CA ALA A 182 -13.11 2.49 -5.99
C ALA A 182 -12.43 1.26 -6.66
N THR A 183 -12.66 0.05 -6.14
CA THR A 183 -12.28 -1.22 -6.75
C THR A 183 -13.10 -1.50 -8.01
N ARG A 184 -12.46 -2.05 -9.05
CA ARG A 184 -13.17 -2.43 -10.28
C ARG A 184 -14.02 -3.68 -10.02
N LYS A 185 -15.27 -3.72 -10.51
CA LYS A 185 -16.20 -4.86 -10.33
C LYS A 185 -15.62 -6.23 -10.73
N ARG A 186 -14.73 -6.25 -11.73
CA ARG A 186 -14.07 -7.46 -12.26
C ARG A 186 -12.77 -7.84 -11.53
N SER A 187 -12.36 -7.06 -10.53
CA SER A 187 -11.12 -7.32 -9.78
C SER A 187 -11.40 -8.22 -8.58
N SER A 188 -10.53 -9.19 -8.34
CA SER A 188 -10.50 -9.98 -7.11
C SER A 188 -9.73 -9.30 -5.98
N GLU A 189 -9.44 -8.00 -6.09
CA GLU A 189 -8.67 -7.27 -5.09
C GLU A 189 -9.43 -7.02 -3.79
N VAL A 190 -8.75 -7.33 -2.68
CA VAL A 190 -9.17 -7.08 -1.31
C VAL A 190 -7.98 -6.45 -0.58
N TYR A 191 -8.25 -5.59 0.41
CA TYR A 191 -7.21 -5.03 1.26
C TYR A 191 -7.28 -5.67 2.64
N ILE A 192 -6.14 -6.18 3.11
CA ILE A 192 -5.98 -6.61 4.51
C ILE A 192 -5.47 -5.42 5.30
N VAL A 193 -6.20 -5.07 6.35
CA VAL A 193 -5.90 -3.98 7.27
C VAL A 193 -5.53 -4.57 8.62
N GLY A 194 -4.27 -4.40 9.02
CA GLY A 194 -3.76 -4.71 10.36
C GLY A 194 -3.65 -3.42 11.19
N LYS A 195 -4.22 -3.40 12.40
CA LYS A 195 -4.08 -2.29 13.34
C LYS A 195 -3.44 -2.74 14.64
N LYS A 196 -2.67 -1.82 15.23
CA LYS A 196 -1.96 -2.02 16.49
C LYS A 196 -1.01 -3.21 16.40
N PHE A 197 0.06 -3.03 15.63
CA PHE A 197 1.15 -3.98 15.51
C PHE A 197 1.71 -4.34 16.89
N HIS A 198 1.96 -5.62 17.11
CA HIS A 198 2.64 -6.15 18.29
C HIS A 198 3.61 -7.24 17.85
N ARG A 199 4.67 -7.42 18.64
CA ARG A 199 5.72 -8.42 18.42
C ARG A 199 5.50 -9.63 19.28
#